data_AF-A0AAN8UUA0-F1
#
_entry.id   AF-A0AAN8UUA0-F1
#
_cell.length_a   1.000
_cell.length_b   1.000
_cell.length_c   1.000
_cell.angle_alpha   90.00
_cell.angle_beta   90.00
_cell.angle_gamma   90.00
#
_symmetry.space_group_name_H-M   'P 1'
#
loop_
_entity.id
_entity.type
_entity.pdbx_description
1 polymer ?
#
loop_
_entity_poly.entity_id
_entity_poly.type
_entity_poly.pdbx_seq_one_letter_code
_entity_poly.pdbx_strand_id
1 'polypeptide(L)'
;TVEGGDETQSEVDSRSGIFLKGYPRVKNASAQSWAFNSTAKVLNTGTNELRSWKIFVGFQHQEILVSVSGGFAIDDDNLPATVGNGTDFSGYPQTDLKTSIDTAGDLDRPNPNQT
;
A
#
# COMPACT_ATOMS: atom_id res chain seq x y z
N THR A 1 -15.52 39.45 -37.83
CA THR A 1 -15.62 39.61 -36.37
C THR A 1 -17.00 39.19 -35.92
N VAL A 2 -17.14 37.98 -35.38
CA VAL A 2 -17.88 37.68 -34.15
C VAL A 2 -17.24 36.42 -33.57
N GLU A 3 -16.97 36.46 -32.28
CA GLU A 3 -16.09 35.59 -31.50
C GLU A 3 -16.65 34.17 -31.32
N GLY A 4 -15.77 33.17 -31.44
CA GLY A 4 -16.04 31.83 -30.94
C GLY A 4 -15.75 31.81 -29.44
N GLY A 5 -16.81 31.66 -28.63
CA GLY A 5 -16.71 31.53 -27.19
C GLY A 5 -16.11 30.17 -26.81
N ASP A 6 -15.00 30.22 -26.07
CA ASP A 6 -14.37 29.07 -25.40
C ASP A 6 -15.20 28.74 -24.15
N GLU A 7 -16.09 27.75 -24.25
CA GLU A 7 -16.84 27.25 -23.10
C GLU A 7 -15.88 26.54 -22.13
N THR A 8 -15.72 27.11 -20.93
CA THR A 8 -14.83 26.55 -19.92
C THR A 8 -15.37 25.22 -19.36
N GLN A 9 -14.47 24.26 -19.16
CA GLN A 9 -14.76 22.89 -18.67
C GLN A 9 -15.63 22.83 -17.39
N SER A 10 -15.64 23.89 -16.58
CA SER A 10 -16.53 24.04 -15.41
C SER A 10 -18.02 24.09 -15.77
N GLU A 11 -18.37 24.56 -16.96
CA GLU A 11 -19.75 24.66 -17.43
C GLU A 11 -20.29 23.31 -17.92
N VAL A 12 -19.40 22.46 -18.47
CA VAL A 12 -19.73 21.10 -18.90
C VAL A 12 -19.99 20.17 -17.71
N ASP A 13 -19.21 20.29 -16.64
CA ASP A 13 -19.31 19.46 -15.43
C ASP A 13 -20.62 19.71 -14.65
N SER A 14 -21.20 20.90 -14.78
CA SER A 14 -22.47 21.27 -14.13
C SER A 14 -23.70 20.60 -14.76
N ARG A 15 -23.58 20.03 -15.97
CA ARG A 15 -24.72 19.48 -16.74
C ARG A 15 -24.90 17.98 -16.60
N SER A 16 -23.91 17.24 -16.09
CA SER A 16 -23.99 15.79 -15.90
C SER A 16 -23.79 15.46 -14.42
N GLY A 17 -24.88 15.44 -13.66
CA GLY A 17 -24.91 15.17 -12.22
C GLY A 17 -24.53 13.74 -11.80
N ILE A 18 -23.40 13.22 -12.31
CA ILE A 18 -22.78 11.98 -11.86
C ILE A 18 -21.40 12.29 -11.27
N PHE A 19 -21.37 12.63 -9.98
CA PHE A 19 -20.13 12.84 -9.23
C PHE A 19 -19.38 11.51 -9.05
N LEU A 20 -18.63 11.09 -10.07
CA LEU A 20 -17.57 10.09 -9.91
C LEU A 20 -16.45 10.77 -9.13
N LYS A 21 -16.44 10.56 -7.80
CA LYS A 21 -15.40 11.03 -6.90
C LYS A 21 -14.09 10.31 -7.19
N GLY A 22 -13.41 10.74 -8.24
CA GLY A 22 -12.02 10.40 -8.54
C GLY A 22 -11.11 11.45 -7.92
N TYR A 23 -10.02 10.98 -7.29
CA TYR A 23 -8.90 11.79 -6.79
C TYR A 23 -8.53 12.95 -7.75
N PRO A 24 -8.02 14.09 -7.24
CA PRO A 24 -7.89 15.32 -8.03
C PRO A 24 -7.13 15.07 -9.34
N ARG A 25 -7.82 15.22 -10.46
CA ARG A 25 -7.22 15.22 -11.80
C ARG A 25 -6.55 16.57 -11.99
N VAL A 26 -5.24 16.63 -11.78
CA VAL A 26 -4.45 17.82 -12.13
C VAL A 26 -4.39 17.96 -13.66
N LYS A 27 -4.37 19.21 -14.16
CA LYS A 27 -4.30 19.49 -15.61
C LYS A 27 -3.03 18.96 -16.26
N ASN A 28 -1.97 18.76 -15.48
CA ASN A 28 -0.73 18.11 -15.90
C ASN A 28 -0.78 16.64 -15.52
N ALA A 29 -1.04 15.75 -16.49
CA ALA A 29 -1.13 14.31 -16.26
C ALA A 29 0.12 13.72 -15.57
N SER A 30 1.30 14.33 -15.77
CA SER A 30 2.55 13.90 -15.11
C SER A 30 2.63 14.25 -13.63
N ALA A 31 1.79 15.17 -13.14
CA ALA A 31 1.69 15.51 -11.73
C ALA A 31 0.55 14.76 -11.02
N GLN A 32 -0.14 13.85 -11.73
CA GLN A 32 -1.27 13.12 -11.17
C GLN A 32 -0.78 12.03 -10.23
N SER A 33 -1.22 12.08 -8.97
CA SER A 33 -0.95 11.02 -7.99
C SER A 33 -1.63 9.72 -8.42
N TRP A 34 -0.88 8.62 -8.35
CA TRP A 34 -1.43 7.27 -8.50
C TRP A 34 -1.64 6.64 -7.13
N ALA A 35 -2.68 5.82 -7.02
CA ALA A 35 -2.90 4.95 -5.87
C ALA A 35 -2.77 3.50 -6.33
N PHE A 36 -2.10 2.68 -5.53
CA PHE A 36 -1.94 1.26 -5.78
C PHE A 36 -2.12 0.48 -4.48
N ASN A 37 -2.41 -0.82 -4.62
CA ASN A 37 -2.38 -1.77 -3.53
C ASN A 37 -1.32 -2.84 -3.87
N SER A 38 -0.58 -3.28 -2.86
CA SER A 38 0.50 -4.26 -3.03
C SER A 38 0.51 -5.25 -1.87
N THR A 39 0.97 -6.46 -2.12
CA THR A 39 1.03 -7.54 -1.13
C THR A 39 2.43 -8.15 -1.15
N ALA A 40 3.06 -8.20 0.02
CA ALA A 40 4.30 -8.93 0.24
C ALA A 40 4.00 -10.21 1.03
N LYS A 41 4.64 -11.32 0.64
CA LYS A 41 4.59 -12.59 1.38
C LYS A 41 6.00 -12.99 1.78
N VAL A 42 6.20 -13.32 3.06
CA VAL A 42 7.49 -13.77 3.60
C VAL A 42 7.35 -15.22 4.03
N LEU A 43 8.23 -16.08 3.52
CA LEU A 43 8.25 -17.50 3.84
C LEU A 43 9.62 -17.88 4.38
N ASN A 44 9.66 -18.57 5.52
CA ASN A 44 10.87 -19.17 6.04
C ASN A 44 11.06 -20.57 5.45
N THR A 45 12.06 -20.72 4.58
CA THR A 45 12.42 -22.01 3.97
C THR A 45 13.49 -22.78 4.77
N GLY A 46 13.97 -22.21 5.88
CA GLY A 46 15.01 -22.79 6.71
C GLY A 46 14.49 -23.77 7.77
N THR A 47 15.42 -24.52 8.37
CA THR A 47 15.17 -25.47 9.47
C THR A 47 15.15 -24.80 10.85
N ASN A 48 15.41 -23.49 10.91
CA ASN A 48 15.41 -22.70 12.14
C ASN A 48 14.28 -21.67 12.05
N GLU A 49 13.63 -21.37 13.18
CA GLU A 49 12.62 -20.31 13.24
C GLU A 49 13.26 -18.94 12.95
N LEU A 50 12.57 -18.13 12.14
CA LEU A 50 12.93 -16.72 11.96
C LEU A 50 12.12 -15.90 12.95
N ARG A 51 12.77 -15.49 14.03
CA ARG A 51 12.15 -14.72 15.11
C ARG A 51 12.14 -13.24 14.78
N SER A 52 11.03 -12.58 15.12
CA SER A 52 10.85 -11.13 14.98
C SER A 52 11.29 -10.63 13.60
N TRP A 53 10.78 -11.29 12.55
CA TRP A 53 11.19 -10.97 11.19
C TRP A 53 10.84 -9.51 10.85
N LYS A 54 11.67 -8.91 10.01
CA LYS A 54 11.39 -7.61 9.41
C LYS A 54 11.78 -7.61 7.95
N ILE A 55 11.05 -6.87 7.14
CA ILE A 55 11.41 -6.58 5.75
C ILE A 55 11.53 -5.06 5.58
N PHE A 56 12.53 -4.65 4.83
CA PHE A 56 12.64 -3.28 4.35
C PHE A 56 12.03 -3.19 2.96
N VAL A 57 11.13 -2.22 2.75
CA VAL A 57 10.61 -1.91 1.42
C VAL A 57 11.08 -0.51 1.03
N GLY A 58 11.84 -0.43 -0.06
CA GLY A 58 12.24 0.84 -0.65
C GLY A 58 11.15 1.38 -1.58
N PHE A 59 10.71 2.60 -1.32
CA PHE A 59 9.86 3.38 -2.20
C PHE A 59 10.73 4.28 -3.08
N GLN A 60 10.34 4.54 -4.33
CA GLN A 60 11.22 5.17 -5.34
C GLN A 60 10.92 6.64 -5.59
N HIS A 61 9.80 7.14 -5.06
CA HIS A 61 9.28 8.47 -5.30
C HIS A 61 8.90 9.14 -3.97
N GLN A 62 7.76 9.85 -3.96
CA GLN A 62 7.20 10.52 -2.79
C GLN A 62 5.95 9.77 -2.32
N GLU A 63 6.07 8.45 -2.15
CA GLU A 63 4.96 7.60 -1.76
C GLU A 63 4.49 7.89 -0.33
N ILE A 64 3.18 7.78 -0.15
CA ILE A 64 2.49 7.91 1.13
C ILE A 64 1.87 6.55 1.42
N LEU A 65 2.25 5.95 2.53
CA LEU A 65 1.64 4.74 3.05
C LEU A 65 0.34 5.12 3.76
N VAL A 66 -0.79 4.66 3.22
CA VAL A 66 -2.12 5.04 3.75
C VAL A 66 -2.67 3.97 4.70
N SER A 67 -2.39 2.70 4.46
CA SER A 67 -2.83 1.59 5.29
C SER A 67 -1.92 0.37 5.13
N VAL A 68 -1.90 -0.46 6.17
CA VAL A 68 -1.22 -1.76 6.20
C VAL A 68 -2.15 -2.77 6.85
N SER A 69 -2.16 -4.01 6.35
CA SER A 69 -2.89 -5.12 6.95
C SER A 69 -1.99 -6.35 7.08
N GLY A 70 -2.29 -7.22 8.06
CA GLY A 70 -1.46 -8.40 8.37
C GLY A 70 -0.12 -8.09 9.04
N GLY A 71 0.10 -6.83 9.42
CA GLY A 71 1.35 -6.33 9.99
C GLY A 71 1.26 -4.84 10.34
N PHE A 72 2.41 -4.23 10.57
CA PHE A 72 2.55 -2.80 10.85
C PHE A 72 3.87 -2.27 10.29
N ALA A 73 3.92 -0.96 10.04
CA ALA A 73 5.17 -0.26 9.73
C ALA A 73 5.89 0.05 11.05
N ILE A 74 7.18 -0.29 11.15
CA ILE A 74 7.93 -0.17 12.41
C ILE A 74 8.22 1.30 12.75
N ASP A 75 8.45 2.13 11.73
CA ASP A 75 8.89 3.51 11.92
C ASP A 75 7.73 4.51 12.00
N ASP A 76 6.49 4.08 11.73
CA ASP A 76 5.34 4.98 11.63
C ASP A 76 4.03 4.32 12.07
N ASP A 77 3.64 4.60 13.32
CA ASP A 77 2.38 4.12 13.91
C ASP A 77 1.17 4.97 13.49
N ASN A 78 1.39 6.13 12.87
CA ASN A 78 0.35 7.08 12.48
C ASN A 78 0.23 7.17 10.97
N LEU A 79 -0.56 6.26 10.39
CA LEU A 79 -0.93 6.34 8.98
C LEU A 79 -2.05 7.37 8.76
N PRO A 80 -2.03 8.15 7.66
CA PRO A 80 -1.09 8.07 6.54
C PRO A 80 0.29 8.69 6.84
N ALA A 81 1.35 8.07 6.33
CA ALA A 81 2.75 8.41 6.58
C ALA A 81 3.58 8.52 5.30
N THR A 82 4.58 9.41 5.27
CA THR A 82 5.50 9.53 4.13
C THR A 82 6.60 8.49 4.21
N VAL A 83 6.74 7.66 3.17
CA VAL A 83 7.66 6.50 3.15
C VAL A 83 8.72 6.57 2.05
N GLY A 84 8.95 7.73 1.45
CA GLY A 84 9.87 7.89 0.30
C GLY A 84 11.32 7.45 0.54
N ASN A 85 11.78 7.31 1.79
CA ASN A 85 13.09 6.76 2.13
C ASN A 85 13.08 5.23 2.36
N GLY A 86 11.93 4.60 2.12
CA GLY A 86 11.63 3.24 2.55
C GLY A 86 11.05 3.19 3.97
N THR A 87 10.51 2.03 4.32
CA THR A 87 10.06 1.75 5.69
C THR A 87 10.22 0.25 6.00
N ASP A 88 10.47 -0.06 7.27
CA ASP A 88 10.50 -1.43 7.76
C ASP A 88 9.08 -1.91 8.11
N PHE A 89 8.76 -3.16 7.75
CA PHE A 89 7.51 -3.82 8.10
C PHE A 89 7.76 -5.10 8.90
N SER A 90 6.83 -5.42 9.81
CA SER A 90 6.78 -6.69 10.52
C SER A 90 5.34 -7.21 10.66
N GLY A 91 5.21 -8.47 11.06
CA GLY A 91 3.92 -9.15 11.23
C GLY A 91 3.21 -8.78 12.53
N TYR A 92 1.87 -8.87 12.53
CA TYR A 92 1.04 -8.70 13.74
C TYR A 92 -0.11 -9.71 13.74
N PRO A 93 -0.49 -10.30 14.90
CA PRO A 93 0.14 -10.16 16.22
C PRO A 93 1.39 -11.03 16.40
N GLN A 94 1.69 -11.89 15.43
CA GLN A 94 2.83 -12.80 15.50
C GLN A 94 3.91 -12.42 14.50
N THR A 95 5.11 -12.19 15.04
CA THR A 95 6.30 -11.75 14.29
C THR A 95 7.27 -12.89 14.02
N ASP A 96 6.97 -14.12 14.44
CA ASP A 96 7.84 -15.27 14.26
C ASP A 96 7.35 -16.16 13.11
N LEU A 97 8.25 -16.52 12.21
CA LEU A 97 8.00 -17.51 11.16
C LEU A 97 8.59 -18.86 11.57
N LYS A 98 7.71 -19.85 11.64
CA LYS A 98 8.08 -21.24 11.94
C LYS A 98 8.98 -21.83 10.85
N THR A 99 9.58 -22.97 11.14
CA THR A 99 10.49 -23.64 10.20
C THR A 99 9.72 -24.11 8.96
N SER A 100 10.46 -24.41 7.89
CA SER A 100 9.88 -25.03 6.69
C SER A 100 9.33 -26.43 6.95
N ILE A 101 9.82 -27.11 7.99
CA ILE A 101 9.33 -28.42 8.45
C ILE A 101 7.95 -28.26 9.07
N ASP A 102 7.78 -27.27 9.96
CA ASP A 102 6.53 -27.04 10.70
C ASP A 102 5.42 -26.47 9.82
N THR A 103 5.79 -25.73 8.77
CA THR A 103 4.84 -25.12 7.82
C THR A 103 4.58 -26.00 6.61
N ALA A 104 5.44 -26.98 6.30
CA ALA A 104 5.32 -27.91 5.18
C ALA A 104 4.99 -27.24 3.82
N GLY A 105 5.40 -25.99 3.62
CA GLY A 105 5.08 -25.20 2.41
C GLY A 105 3.63 -24.72 2.31
N ASP A 106 2.85 -24.80 3.38
CA ASP A 106 1.51 -24.23 3.47
C ASP A 106 1.62 -22.69 3.52
N LEU A 107 1.25 -22.05 2.41
CA LEU A 107 1.26 -20.59 2.26
C LEU A 107 0.00 -19.91 2.85
N ASP A 108 -1.01 -20.70 3.23
CA ASP A 108 -2.31 -20.22 3.72
C ASP A 108 -2.49 -20.44 5.23
N ARG A 109 -1.57 -21.14 5.91
CA ARG A 109 -1.49 -21.19 7.37
C ARG A 109 -0.63 -20.05 7.94
N PRO A 110 -1.21 -18.97 8.47
CA PRO A 110 -0.57 -18.25 9.56
C PRO A 110 -0.52 -19.21 10.76
N ASN A 111 0.70 -19.52 11.23
CA ASN A 111 1.04 -20.39 12.36
C ASN A 111 -0.13 -21.08 13.11
N PRO A 112 -0.30 -22.40 13.00
CA PRO A 112 -1.48 -23.12 13.50
C PRO A 112 -1.46 -23.49 14.99
N ASN A 113 -0.70 -22.79 15.83
CA ASN A 113 -0.77 -22.99 17.29
C ASN A 113 -1.37 -21.76 17.97
N GLN A 114 -2.70 -21.62 17.84
CA GLN A 114 -3.54 -20.92 18.81
C GLN A 114 -4.67 -21.87 19.25
N THR A 115 -4.85 -21.96 20.56
CA THR A 115 -6.06 -22.49 21.21
C THR A 115 -7.13 -21.40 21.20
#